data_AF-A0A7W1I1M4-F1
#
_entry.id   AF-A0A7W1I1M4-F1
#
_cell.length_a   1.000
_cell.length_b   1.000
_cell.length_c   1.000
_cell.angle_alpha   90.00
_cell.angle_beta   90.00
_cell.angle_gamma   90.00
#
_symmetry.space_group_name_H-M   'P 1'
#
loop_
_entity.id
_entity.type
_entity.pdbx_description
1 polymer ?
#
loop_
_entity_poly.entity_id
_entity_poly.type
_entity_poly.pdbx_seq_one_letter_code
_entity_poly.pdbx_strand_id
1 'polypeptide(L)'
;MTRWVDVLRRRVTALFRGGDLNRDLDRELRSHIDQQIDERVAAGVTPEEARRIALREFGPVSAIEEACRDTRRVTPVHNVIRALRYAGRTLRRHPVLLLMAASSIGLGVGANLTIFSLANELLLSPPTAFEAERLVHIRTGNGSHVSYPGWRGLNESGALAGMAGYRVEEGVNWARAASRWTSAS
;
A
#
# COMPACT_ATOMS: atom_id res chain seq x y z
N MET A 1 21.04 0.25 16.25
CA MET A 1 19.88 0.21 15.33
C MET A 1 18.55 -0.20 16.01
N THR A 2 18.43 -0.23 17.34
CA THR A 2 17.22 -0.69 18.07
C THR A 2 16.33 0.42 18.62
N ARG A 3 16.84 1.65 18.72
CA ARG A 3 16.12 2.81 19.30
C ARG A 3 14.82 3.16 18.56
N TRP A 4 14.78 2.96 17.25
CA TRP A 4 13.58 3.22 16.42
C TRP A 4 12.47 2.21 16.67
N VAL A 5 12.81 0.95 16.95
CA VAL A 5 11.83 -0.09 17.28
C VAL A 5 11.16 0.22 18.61
N ASP A 6 11.91 0.72 19.60
CA ASP A 6 11.36 1.13 20.89
C ASP A 6 10.47 2.37 20.77
N VAL A 7 10.83 3.33 19.92
CA VAL A 7 10.01 4.51 19.64
C VAL A 7 8.73 4.12 18.92
N LEU A 8 8.80 3.26 17.90
CA LEU A 8 7.62 2.72 17.22
C LEU A 8 6.76 1.94 18.21
N ARG A 9 7.35 1.05 19.01
CA ARG A 9 6.61 0.25 20.00
C ARG A 9 5.95 1.11 21.05
N ARG A 10 6.59 2.17 21.54
CA ARG A 10 6.01 3.11 22.52
C ARG A 10 4.89 3.94 21.88
N ARG A 11 5.06 4.43 20.65
CA ARG A 11 4.01 5.15 19.92
C ARG A 11 2.81 4.26 19.61
N VAL A 12 3.08 3.04 19.14
CA VAL A 12 2.09 1.99 18.93
C VAL A 12 1.36 1.75 20.26
N THR A 13 2.06 1.44 21.36
CA THR A 13 1.46 1.18 22.69
C THR A 13 0.67 2.37 23.24
N ALA A 14 1.12 3.61 23.03
CA ALA A 14 0.40 4.81 23.42
C ALA A 14 -0.95 4.94 22.70
N LEU A 15 -1.04 4.49 21.45
CA LEU A 15 -2.31 4.41 20.72
C LEU A 15 -3.28 3.33 21.28
N PHE A 16 -2.80 2.37 22.08
CA PHE A 16 -3.64 1.37 22.76
C PHE A 16 -4.06 1.77 24.18
N ARG A 17 -3.49 2.84 24.77
CA ARG A 17 -3.72 3.24 26.18
C ARG A 17 -4.83 4.28 26.38
N GLY A 18 -5.55 4.66 25.33
CA GLY A 18 -6.63 5.66 25.38
C GLY A 18 -7.81 5.34 26.33
N GLY A 19 -7.84 4.16 26.95
CA GLY A 19 -8.85 3.80 27.95
C GLY A 19 -8.69 4.50 29.31
N ASP A 20 -7.51 5.02 29.64
CA ASP A 20 -7.27 5.67 30.94
C ASP A 20 -7.84 7.10 31.01
N LEU A 21 -8.06 7.75 29.85
CA LEU A 21 -8.53 9.14 29.77
C LEU A 21 -9.97 9.33 30.31
N ASN A 22 -10.83 8.30 30.25
CA ASN A 22 -12.19 8.39 30.80
C ASN A 22 -12.19 8.41 32.33
N ARG A 23 -11.25 7.69 32.96
CA ARG A 23 -11.12 7.71 34.43
C ARG A 23 -10.55 9.02 34.93
N ASP A 24 -9.76 9.70 34.10
CA ASP A 24 -9.22 11.01 34.42
C ASP A 24 -10.29 12.10 34.32
N LEU A 25 -11.15 12.05 33.30
CA LEU A 25 -12.28 12.98 33.13
C LEU A 25 -13.31 12.84 34.26
N ASP A 26 -13.69 11.60 34.64
CA ASP A 26 -14.62 11.37 35.76
C ASP A 26 -14.06 11.92 37.08
N ARG A 27 -12.73 11.85 37.26
CA ARG A 27 -12.04 12.38 38.44
C ARG A 27 -12.04 13.90 38.45
N GLU A 28 -11.78 14.51 37.30
CA GLU A 28 -11.74 15.96 37.14
C GLU A 28 -13.12 16.60 37.32
N LEU A 29 -14.18 15.98 36.79
CA LEU A 29 -15.57 16.41 36.99
C LEU A 29 -15.99 16.34 38.45
N ARG A 30 -15.67 15.23 39.15
CA ARG A 30 -15.96 15.10 40.59
C ARG A 30 -15.22 16.14 41.42
N SER A 31 -13.93 16.34 41.12
CA SER A 31 -13.12 17.36 41.79
C SER A 31 -13.70 18.76 41.65
N HIS A 32 -14.27 19.10 40.49
CA HIS A 32 -14.86 20.43 40.28
C HIS A 32 -16.18 20.61 41.07
N ILE A 33 -17.00 19.55 41.16
CA ILE A 33 -18.23 19.57 41.96
C ILE A 33 -17.91 19.68 43.45
N ASP A 34 -16.92 18.92 43.93
CA ASP A 34 -16.50 18.94 45.33
C ASP A 34 -15.98 20.33 45.73
N GLN A 35 -15.16 20.96 44.87
CA GLN A 35 -14.68 22.33 45.09
C GLN A 35 -15.83 23.34 45.20
N GLN A 36 -16.84 23.23 44.34
CA GLN A 36 -18.02 24.10 44.36
C GLN A 36 -18.89 23.91 45.61
N ILE A 37 -18.86 22.73 46.23
CA ILE A 37 -19.52 22.47 47.50
C ILE A 37 -18.74 23.13 48.63
N ASP A 38 -17.42 22.93 48.67
CA ASP A 38 -16.53 23.49 49.70
C ASP A 38 -16.58 25.02 49.73
N GLU A 39 -16.58 25.68 48.57
CA GLU A 39 -16.70 27.14 48.46
C GLU A 39 -18.02 27.66 49.03
N ARG A 40 -19.13 26.94 48.82
CA ARG A 40 -20.46 27.32 49.35
C ARG A 40 -20.61 27.02 50.83
N VAL A 41 -19.99 25.95 51.31
CA VAL A 41 -19.91 25.66 52.75
C VAL A 41 -19.07 26.73 53.46
N ALA A 42 -17.95 27.16 52.86
CA ALA A 42 -17.14 28.27 53.36
C ALA A 42 -17.90 29.61 53.36
N ALA A 43 -18.84 29.80 52.43
CA ALA A 43 -19.75 30.94 52.39
C ALA A 43 -20.92 30.86 53.39
N GLY A 44 -20.99 29.80 54.22
CA GLY A 44 -21.96 29.65 55.31
C GLY A 44 -23.23 28.87 54.95
N VAL A 45 -23.28 28.22 53.78
CA VAL A 45 -24.39 27.35 53.39
C VAL A 45 -24.22 25.96 54.02
N THR A 46 -25.30 25.32 54.44
CA THR A 46 -25.23 23.94 54.97
C THR A 46 -24.74 22.96 53.90
N PRO A 47 -23.98 21.90 54.26
CA PRO A 47 -23.40 20.97 53.29
C PRO A 47 -24.42 20.34 52.33
N GLU A 48 -25.60 20.00 52.85
CA GLU A 48 -26.69 19.38 52.10
C GLU A 48 -27.28 20.35 51.07
N GLU A 49 -27.41 21.63 51.45
CA GLU A 49 -27.95 22.67 50.60
C GLU A 49 -26.92 23.12 49.56
N ALA A 50 -25.63 23.21 49.94
CA ALA A 50 -24.51 23.48 49.06
C ALA A 50 -24.37 22.42 47.96
N ARG A 51 -24.52 21.14 48.31
CA ARG A 51 -24.55 20.03 47.34
C ARG A 51 -25.73 20.11 46.39
N ARG A 52 -26.91 20.48 46.89
CA ARG A 52 -28.13 20.61 46.09
C ARG A 52 -28.04 21.76 45.09
N ILE A 53 -27.44 22.88 45.51
CA ILE A 53 -27.18 24.04 44.64
C ILE A 53 -26.12 23.68 43.60
N ALA A 54 -24.98 23.11 44.02
CA ALA A 54 -23.90 22.72 43.11
C ALA A 54 -24.38 21.77 42.00
N LEU A 55 -25.14 20.72 42.35
CA LEU A 55 -25.68 19.78 41.35
C LEU A 55 -26.75 20.39 40.43
N ARG A 56 -27.52 21.38 40.91
CA ARG A 56 -28.48 22.12 40.07
C ARG A 56 -27.79 23.05 39.09
N GLU A 57 -26.72 23.70 39.52
CA GLU A 57 -25.98 24.69 38.72
C GLU A 57 -25.06 24.02 37.69
N PHE A 58 -24.48 22.87 38.03
CA PHE A 58 -23.71 22.03 37.10
C PHE A 58 -24.58 21.37 36.02
N GLY A 59 -25.87 21.18 36.31
CA GLY A 59 -26.79 20.42 35.46
C GLY A 59 -26.60 18.89 35.59
N PRO A 60 -27.40 18.08 34.85
CA PRO A 60 -27.28 16.63 34.89
C PRO A 60 -25.91 16.20 34.34
N VAL A 61 -24.98 15.91 35.26
CA VAL A 61 -23.63 15.39 34.99
C VAL A 61 -23.67 14.23 34.00
N SER A 62 -24.70 13.38 34.10
CA SER A 62 -24.94 12.26 33.18
C SER A 62 -25.12 12.71 31.72
N ALA A 63 -25.79 13.83 31.45
CA ALA A 63 -26.01 14.31 30.08
C ALA A 63 -24.73 14.91 29.47
N ILE A 64 -23.90 15.55 30.28
CA ILE A 64 -22.59 16.08 29.85
C ILE A 64 -21.61 14.92 29.63
N GLU A 65 -21.58 13.94 30.53
CA GLU A 65 -20.83 12.70 30.33
C GLU A 65 -21.27 11.98 29.05
N GLU A 66 -22.57 11.87 28.79
CA GLU A 66 -23.13 11.19 27.62
C GLU A 66 -22.81 11.92 26.30
N ALA A 67 -22.93 13.27 26.27
CA ALA A 67 -22.54 14.09 25.13
C ALA A 67 -21.02 14.06 24.86
N CYS A 68 -20.20 14.07 25.91
CA CYS A 68 -18.74 13.93 25.78
C CYS A 68 -18.36 12.51 25.32
N ARG A 69 -19.08 11.49 25.79
CA ARG A 69 -18.87 10.07 25.46
C ARG A 69 -19.24 9.76 24.01
N ASP A 70 -20.30 10.35 23.46
CA ASP A 70 -20.65 10.19 22.04
C ASP A 70 -19.67 10.92 21.12
N THR A 71 -19.18 12.10 21.52
CA THR A 71 -18.20 12.86 20.73
C THR A 71 -16.79 12.23 20.78
N ARG A 72 -16.38 11.63 21.90
CA ARG A 72 -15.03 11.03 22.08
C ARG A 72 -14.93 9.53 21.81
N ARG A 73 -16.03 8.82 21.52
CA ARG A 73 -16.02 7.38 21.13
C ARG A 73 -15.26 7.08 19.83
N VAL A 74 -14.79 8.10 19.12
CA VAL A 74 -14.02 7.97 17.89
C VAL A 74 -12.52 8.07 18.19
N THR A 75 -11.97 7.10 18.93
CA THR A 75 -10.52 6.82 18.77
C THR A 75 -10.40 5.90 17.56
N PRO A 76 -10.07 6.41 16.35
CA PRO A 76 -10.11 5.61 15.13
C PRO A 76 -9.21 4.38 15.25
N VAL A 77 -8.06 4.51 15.93
CA VAL A 77 -7.10 3.42 16.08
C VAL A 77 -7.65 2.27 16.92
N HIS A 78 -8.26 2.54 18.08
CA HIS A 78 -8.83 1.48 18.94
C HIS A 78 -9.98 0.75 18.25
N ASN A 79 -10.82 1.49 17.52
CA ASN A 79 -11.92 0.92 16.75
C ASN A 79 -11.40 0.05 15.60
N VAL A 80 -10.35 0.50 14.89
CA VAL A 80 -9.68 -0.28 13.84
C VAL A 80 -9.06 -1.57 14.41
N ILE A 81 -8.36 -1.49 15.55
CA ILE A 81 -7.77 -2.68 16.21
C ILE A 81 -8.85 -3.66 16.64
N ARG A 82 -9.95 -3.17 17.21
CA ARG A 82 -11.08 -4.01 17.63
C ARG A 82 -11.73 -4.67 16.41
N ALA A 83 -11.93 -3.92 15.33
CA ALA A 83 -12.44 -4.43 14.07
C ALA A 83 -11.49 -5.48 13.47
N LEU A 84 -10.18 -5.26 13.48
CA LEU A 84 -9.17 -6.22 13.01
C LEU A 84 -9.16 -7.50 13.86
N ARG A 85 -9.22 -7.40 15.18
CA ARG A 85 -9.33 -8.58 16.07
C ARG A 85 -10.60 -9.36 15.81
N TYR A 86 -11.72 -8.65 15.65
CA TYR A 86 -13.01 -9.26 15.35
C TYR A 86 -12.99 -9.95 13.99
N ALA A 87 -12.53 -9.27 12.95
CA ALA A 87 -12.37 -9.81 11.60
C ALA A 87 -11.46 -11.04 11.59
N GLY A 88 -10.31 -10.99 12.28
CA GLY A 88 -9.40 -12.13 12.42
C GLY A 88 -10.03 -13.34 13.12
N ARG A 89 -10.84 -13.11 14.17
CA ARG A 89 -11.58 -14.20 14.84
C ARG A 89 -12.66 -14.78 13.95
N THR A 90 -13.33 -13.96 13.15
CA THR A 90 -14.35 -14.38 12.19
C THR A 90 -13.72 -15.16 11.02
N LEU A 91 -12.58 -14.72 10.50
CA LEU A 91 -11.82 -15.43 9.45
C LEU A 91 -11.36 -16.81 9.94
N ARG A 92 -10.94 -16.93 11.21
CA ARG A 92 -10.60 -18.23 11.82
C ARG A 92 -11.81 -19.17 11.98
N ARG A 93 -13.03 -18.64 12.09
CA ARG A 93 -14.26 -19.44 12.13
C ARG A 93 -14.69 -19.93 10.73
N HIS A 94 -14.25 -19.26 9.66
CA HIS A 94 -14.59 -19.62 8.27
C HIS A 94 -13.31 -19.89 7.45
N PRO A 95 -12.60 -21.00 7.72
CA PRO A 95 -11.29 -21.28 7.12
C PRO A 95 -11.33 -21.48 5.60
N VAL A 96 -12.46 -21.97 5.05
CA VAL A 96 -12.62 -22.19 3.60
C VAL A 96 -12.61 -20.86 2.84
N LEU A 97 -13.34 -19.85 3.34
CA LEU A 97 -13.35 -18.52 2.73
C LEU A 97 -11.96 -17.87 2.78
N LEU A 98 -11.26 -18.02 3.89
CA LEU A 98 -9.89 -17.53 4.05
C LEU A 98 -8.94 -18.21 3.06
N LEU A 99 -9.02 -19.53 2.90
CA LEU A 99 -8.19 -20.28 1.95
C LEU A 99 -8.43 -19.84 0.51
N MET A 100 -9.69 -19.68 0.11
CA MET A 100 -10.03 -19.20 -1.24
C MET A 100 -9.51 -17.78 -1.49
N ALA A 101 -9.76 -16.87 -0.55
CA ALA A 101 -9.29 -15.49 -0.66
C ALA A 101 -7.76 -15.42 -0.68
N ALA A 102 -7.08 -16.12 0.22
CA ALA A 102 -5.62 -16.17 0.29
C ALA A 102 -5.00 -16.78 -0.98
N SER A 103 -5.60 -17.84 -1.52
CA SER A 103 -5.12 -18.47 -2.76
C SER A 103 -5.29 -17.54 -3.95
N SER A 104 -6.44 -16.86 -4.07
CA SER A 104 -6.67 -15.88 -5.13
C SER A 104 -5.68 -14.71 -5.07
N ILE A 105 -5.49 -14.12 -3.89
CA ILE A 105 -4.51 -13.04 -3.68
C ILE A 105 -3.10 -13.53 -3.95
N GLY A 106 -2.72 -14.69 -3.43
CA GLY A 106 -1.39 -15.27 -3.60
C GLY A 106 -1.07 -15.56 -5.06
N LEU A 107 -2.03 -16.13 -5.81
CA LEU A 107 -1.88 -16.40 -7.24
C LEU A 107 -1.75 -15.11 -8.05
N GLY A 108 -2.61 -14.11 -7.80
CA GLY A 108 -2.55 -12.83 -8.50
C GLY A 108 -1.22 -12.10 -8.28
N VAL A 109 -0.77 -12.03 -7.03
CA VAL A 109 0.52 -11.40 -6.68
C VAL A 109 1.69 -12.21 -7.25
N GLY A 110 1.67 -13.54 -7.12
CA GLY A 110 2.74 -14.41 -7.60
C GLY A 110 2.89 -14.40 -9.12
N ALA A 111 1.77 -14.44 -9.85
CA ALA A 111 1.78 -14.35 -11.32
C ALA A 111 2.39 -13.03 -11.79
N ASN A 112 1.95 -11.91 -11.22
CA ASN A 112 2.48 -10.59 -11.57
C ASN A 112 3.97 -10.46 -11.23
N LEU A 113 4.39 -10.94 -10.06
CA LEU A 113 5.79 -10.91 -9.65
C LEU A 113 6.68 -11.76 -10.58
N THR A 114 6.19 -12.93 -11.00
CA THR A 114 6.91 -13.83 -11.91
C THR A 114 7.09 -13.21 -13.29
N ILE A 115 6.01 -12.66 -13.86
CA ILE A 115 6.06 -11.96 -15.15
C ILE A 115 7.04 -10.78 -15.08
N PHE A 116 6.95 -9.98 -14.02
CA PHE A 116 7.85 -8.84 -13.85
C PHE A 116 9.30 -9.28 -13.65
N SER A 117 9.55 -10.32 -12.87
CA SER A 117 10.90 -10.86 -12.66
C SER A 117 11.51 -11.35 -13.98
N LEU A 118 10.74 -12.11 -14.76
CA LEU A 118 11.18 -12.59 -16.07
C LEU A 118 11.40 -11.44 -17.05
N ALA A 119 10.49 -10.47 -17.10
CA ALA A 119 10.64 -9.28 -17.93
C ALA A 119 11.87 -8.46 -17.52
N ASN A 120 12.11 -8.28 -16.23
CA ASN A 120 13.29 -7.59 -15.72
C ASN A 120 14.58 -8.35 -16.08
N GLU A 121 14.58 -9.67 -15.94
CA GLU A 121 15.74 -10.49 -16.32
C GLU A 121 16.01 -10.47 -17.83
N LEU A 122 14.98 -10.46 -18.67
CA LEU A 122 15.14 -10.44 -20.12
C LEU A 122 15.42 -9.04 -20.69
N LEU A 123 14.83 -7.99 -20.11
CA LEU A 123 14.89 -6.61 -20.65
C LEU A 123 15.96 -5.75 -19.96
N LEU A 124 16.26 -6.02 -18.68
CA LEU A 124 17.10 -5.17 -17.85
C LEU A 124 18.36 -5.88 -17.35
N SER A 125 18.55 -7.18 -17.62
CA SER A 125 19.86 -7.78 -17.40
C SER A 125 20.87 -7.11 -18.32
N PRO A 126 22.00 -6.62 -17.78
CA PRO A 126 23.06 -6.08 -18.59
C PRO A 126 23.53 -7.18 -19.56
N PRO A 127 23.58 -6.90 -20.88
CA PRO A 127 24.06 -7.89 -21.82
C PRO A 127 25.48 -8.29 -21.42
N THR A 128 25.79 -9.60 -21.48
CA THR A 128 27.14 -10.17 -21.31
C THR A 128 28.06 -9.81 -22.49
N ALA A 129 27.93 -8.59 -23.01
CA ALA A 129 28.81 -8.03 -24.00
C ALA A 129 29.94 -7.29 -23.30
N PHE A 130 31.19 -7.56 -23.70
CA PHE A 130 32.33 -6.75 -23.31
C PHE A 130 32.06 -5.29 -23.74
N GLU A 131 32.18 -4.36 -22.79
CA GLU A 131 31.99 -2.91 -23.01
C GLU A 131 30.59 -2.53 -23.54
N ALA A 132 29.53 -2.95 -22.83
CA ALA A 132 28.13 -2.65 -23.18
C ALA A 132 27.84 -1.15 -23.46
N GLU A 133 28.60 -0.24 -22.85
CA GLU A 133 28.50 1.21 -23.05
C GLU A 133 28.93 1.68 -24.46
N ARG A 134 29.65 0.84 -25.20
CA ARG A 134 30.16 1.15 -26.56
C ARG A 134 29.33 0.50 -27.67
N LEU A 135 28.29 -0.25 -27.32
CA LEU A 135 27.39 -0.86 -28.29
C LEU A 135 26.45 0.17 -28.89
N VAL A 136 26.43 0.26 -30.21
CA VAL A 136 25.52 1.10 -30.97
C VAL A 136 24.60 0.22 -31.81
N HIS A 137 23.30 0.41 -31.68
CA HIS A 137 22.30 -0.29 -32.48
C HIS A 137 22.00 0.49 -33.76
N ILE A 138 22.49 0.02 -34.90
CA ILE A 138 22.30 0.66 -36.21
C ILE A 138 21.06 0.06 -36.89
N ARG A 139 20.05 0.90 -37.16
CA ARG A 139 18.88 0.53 -37.97
C ARG A 139 18.98 1.16 -39.35
N THR A 140 19.06 0.34 -40.37
CA THR A 140 19.01 0.73 -41.78
C THR A 140 17.56 0.84 -42.27
N GLY A 141 17.28 1.71 -43.24
CA GLY A 141 15.99 1.76 -43.95
C GLY A 141 14.83 2.48 -43.26
N ASN A 142 15.09 3.46 -42.37
CA ASN A 142 14.05 4.19 -41.62
C ASN A 142 13.06 3.26 -40.86
N GLY A 143 13.57 2.10 -40.40
CA GLY A 143 12.75 1.06 -39.79
C GLY A 143 12.25 -0.03 -40.73
N SER A 144 12.63 0.01 -42.01
CA SER A 144 12.26 -0.99 -43.04
C SER A 144 13.36 -2.02 -43.28
N HIS A 145 12.96 -3.20 -43.78
CA HIS A 145 13.88 -4.26 -44.19
C HIS A 145 14.86 -3.76 -45.26
N VAL A 146 16.15 -4.14 -45.12
CA VAL A 146 17.14 -3.90 -46.18
C VAL A 146 16.91 -4.90 -47.29
N SER A 147 16.75 -4.42 -48.52
CA SER A 147 16.69 -5.31 -49.68
C SER A 147 17.98 -6.12 -49.79
N TYR A 148 17.88 -7.39 -50.22
CA TYR A 148 19.05 -8.27 -50.30
C TYR A 148 20.25 -7.67 -51.09
N PRO A 149 20.04 -6.95 -52.22
CA PRO A 149 21.14 -6.25 -52.88
C PRO A 149 21.76 -5.13 -52.04
N GLY A 150 20.95 -4.39 -51.28
CA GLY A 150 21.44 -3.36 -50.35
C GLY A 150 22.24 -3.96 -49.20
N TRP A 151 21.82 -5.10 -48.66
CA TRP A 151 22.58 -5.85 -47.66
C TRP A 151 23.91 -6.34 -48.21
N ARG A 152 23.91 -6.88 -49.44
CA ARG A 152 25.11 -7.37 -50.11
C ARG A 152 26.13 -6.25 -50.31
N GLY A 153 25.71 -5.09 -50.79
CA GLY A 153 26.60 -3.92 -50.96
C GLY A 153 27.20 -3.44 -49.63
N LEU A 154 26.41 -3.41 -48.55
CA LEU A 154 26.92 -3.10 -47.21
C LEU A 154 27.96 -4.11 -46.74
N ASN A 155 27.72 -5.41 -46.95
CA ASN A 155 28.66 -6.46 -46.59
C ASN A 155 29.98 -6.38 -47.38
N GLU A 156 29.89 -6.09 -48.68
CA GLU A 156 31.07 -5.93 -49.55
C GLU A 156 31.88 -4.66 -49.23
N SER A 157 31.24 -3.60 -48.72
CA SER A 157 31.92 -2.35 -48.33
C SER A 157 32.88 -2.47 -47.14
N GLY A 158 32.81 -3.57 -46.37
CA GLY A 158 33.57 -3.75 -45.14
C GLY A 158 33.07 -2.93 -43.94
N ALA A 159 32.04 -2.09 -44.10
CA ALA A 159 31.44 -1.31 -43.01
C ALA A 159 30.90 -2.18 -41.85
N LEU A 160 30.65 -3.46 -42.12
CA LEU A 160 30.13 -4.44 -41.18
C LEU A 160 31.21 -5.24 -40.43
N ALA A 161 32.51 -5.02 -40.73
CA ALA A 161 33.61 -5.83 -40.20
C ALA A 161 33.77 -5.77 -38.67
N GLY A 162 33.29 -4.69 -38.03
CA GLY A 162 33.30 -4.51 -36.58
C GLY A 162 32.00 -4.87 -35.85
N MET A 163 31.02 -5.50 -36.52
CA MET A 163 29.74 -5.81 -35.90
C MET A 163 29.82 -6.99 -34.94
N ALA A 164 29.27 -6.80 -33.74
CA ALA A 164 29.11 -7.86 -32.76
C ALA A 164 27.98 -8.86 -33.12
N GLY A 165 27.04 -8.48 -34.01
CA GLY A 165 25.96 -9.35 -34.46
C GLY A 165 24.97 -8.64 -35.40
N TYR A 166 24.15 -9.42 -36.10
CA TYR A 166 23.05 -8.93 -36.94
C TYR A 166 21.82 -9.81 -36.75
N ARG A 167 20.63 -9.21 -36.83
CA ARG A 167 19.35 -9.95 -36.84
C ARG A 167 18.77 -9.89 -38.24
N VAL A 168 18.70 -11.03 -38.92
CA VAL A 168 17.93 -11.16 -40.16
C VAL A 168 16.52 -11.56 -39.75
N GLU A 169 15.58 -10.62 -39.80
CA GLU A 169 14.16 -10.96 -39.69
C GLU A 169 13.73 -11.60 -41.02
N GLU A 170 13.30 -12.85 -40.93
CA GLU A 170 12.68 -13.71 -41.95
C GLU A 170 12.95 -13.39 -43.43
N GLY A 171 13.65 -14.29 -44.12
CA GLY A 171 13.68 -14.28 -45.58
C GLY A 171 12.29 -14.56 -46.15
N VAL A 172 11.59 -13.53 -46.61
CA VAL A 172 10.36 -13.71 -47.40
C VAL A 172 10.74 -14.37 -48.72
N ASN A 173 10.45 -15.68 -48.83
CA ASN A 173 10.75 -16.45 -50.03
C ASN A 173 9.62 -16.27 -51.07
N TRP A 174 9.77 -15.28 -51.94
CA TRP A 174 8.82 -15.00 -53.02
C TRP A 174 8.68 -16.14 -54.05
N ALA A 175 9.60 -17.12 -54.06
CA ALA A 175 9.53 -18.25 -54.99
C ALA A 175 8.29 -19.14 -54.80
N ARG A 176 7.70 -19.17 -53.58
CA ARG A 176 6.43 -19.88 -53.33
C ARG A 176 5.18 -19.04 -53.62
N ALA A 177 5.30 -17.71 -53.72
CA ALA A 177 4.17 -16.84 -54.05
C ALA A 177 3.82 -16.92 -55.53
N ALA A 178 4.81 -17.08 -56.42
CA ALA A 178 4.59 -17.16 -57.86
C ALA A 178 3.82 -18.43 -58.30
N SER A 179 3.97 -19.56 -57.59
CA SER A 179 3.33 -20.82 -57.98
C SER A 179 1.84 -20.92 -57.63
N ARG A 180 1.27 -19.94 -56.91
CA ARG A 180 -0.17 -19.90 -56.59
C ARG A 180 -1.04 -19.18 -57.63
N TRP A 181 -0.44 -18.45 -58.57
CA TRP A 181 -1.17 -17.66 -59.57
C TRP A 181 -1.26 -18.33 -60.95
N THR A 182 -0.61 -19.48 -61.15
CA THR A 182 -0.58 -20.19 -62.44
C THR A 182 -1.53 -21.40 -62.52
N SER A 183 -2.40 -21.62 -61.53
CA SER A 183 -3.35 -22.75 -61.52
C SER A 183 -4.82 -22.35 -61.47
N ALA A 184 -5.16 -21.17 -61.98
CA ALA A 184 -6.54 -20.74 -62.18
C ALA A 184 -6.70 -20.24 -63.63
N SER A 185 -6.80 -21.21 -64.55
CA SER A 185 -7.35 -21.03 -65.90
C SER A 185 -8.17 -22.25 -66.24
#